data_AF-A0A0M9WI04-F1
#
_entry.id   AF-A0A0M9WI04-F1
#
_cell.length_a   1.000
_cell.length_b   1.000
_cell.length_c   1.000
_cell.angle_alpha   90.00
_cell.angle_beta   90.00
_cell.angle_gamma   90.00
#
_symmetry.space_group_name_H-M   'P 1'
#
loop_
_entity.id
_entity.type
_entity.pdbx_description
1 polymer ?
#
loop_
_entity_poly.entity_id
_entity_poly.type
_entity_poly.pdbx_seq_one_letter_code
_entity_poly.pdbx_strand_id
1 'polypeptide(L)'
;MKVMHQLHCLKNIRKAIKQLISKEENNVKFAHIEHCLDTLRQDLICKADDTPMPSLELVNAAGEGQILKCKNFDKLIAWAKHPDRNACYKRGNDYEPPVHSIDRYAFCRPDSEHFPVMSRYFKEQGYSVDFSK
;
A
#
# COMPACT_ATOMS: atom_id res chain seq x y z
N MET A 1 6.44 0.16 3.66
CA MET A 1 6.28 1.62 3.85
C MET A 1 4.81 1.97 4.14
N LYS A 2 4.52 2.79 5.16
CA LYS A 2 3.15 3.05 5.65
C LYS A 2 2.20 3.62 4.59
N VAL A 3 2.62 4.63 3.83
CA VAL A 3 1.77 5.24 2.79
C VAL A 3 1.34 4.25 1.70
N MET A 4 2.18 3.26 1.38
CA MET A 4 1.80 2.20 0.42
C MET A 4 0.70 1.29 0.97
N HIS A 5 0.70 1.04 2.28
CA HIS A 5 -0.39 0.31 2.94
C HIS A 5 -1.67 1.14 2.95
N GLN A 6 -1.59 2.43 3.26
CA GLN A 6 -2.75 3.32 3.27
C GLN A 6 -3.39 3.47 1.88
N LEU A 7 -2.58 3.58 0.82
CA LEU A 7 -3.10 3.59 -0.56
C LEU A 7 -3.79 2.27 -0.93
N HIS A 8 -3.31 1.14 -0.42
CA HIS A 8 -3.99 -0.15 -0.57
C HIS A 8 -5.33 -0.18 0.17
N CYS A 9 -5.37 0.28 1.42
CA CYS A 9 -6.60 0.41 2.18
C CYS A 9 -7.63 1.27 1.44
N LEU A 10 -7.22 2.43 0.92
CA LEU A 10 -8.06 3.32 0.14
C LEU A 10 -8.59 2.64 -1.14
N LYS A 11 -7.75 1.87 -1.85
CA LYS A 11 -8.15 1.08 -3.02
C LYS A 11 -9.22 0.04 -2.66
N ASN A 12 -9.08 -0.68 -1.54
CA ASN A 12 -10.06 -1.67 -1.10
C ASN A 12 -11.39 -1.03 -0.70
N ILE A 13 -11.37 0.08 0.03
CA ILE A 13 -12.57 0.84 0.39
C ILE A 13 -13.29 1.30 -0.87
N ARG A 14 -12.58 1.92 -1.83
CA ARG A 14 -13.15 2.34 -3.11
C ARG A 14 -13.77 1.16 -3.87
N LYS A 15 -13.10 0.00 -3.90
CA LYS A 15 -13.62 -1.20 -4.56
C LYS A 15 -14.92 -1.67 -3.90
N ALA A 16 -14.95 -1.79 -2.58
CA ALA A 16 -16.15 -2.20 -1.85
C ALA A 16 -17.33 -1.26 -2.08
N ILE A 17 -17.11 0.06 -2.05
CA ILE A 17 -18.14 1.06 -2.36
C ILE A 17 -18.64 0.90 -3.81
N LYS A 18 -17.73 0.75 -4.78
CA LYS A 18 -18.11 0.56 -6.18
C LYS A 18 -18.99 -0.69 -6.36
N GLN A 19 -18.59 -1.82 -5.79
CA GLN A 19 -19.34 -3.07 -5.88
C GLN A 19 -20.72 -2.96 -5.21
N LEU A 20 -20.80 -2.28 -4.07
CA LEU A 20 -22.07 -2.01 -3.39
C LEU A 20 -23.03 -1.19 -4.27
N ILE A 21 -22.53 -0.12 -4.90
CA ILE A 21 -23.33 0.76 -5.77
C ILE A 21 -23.76 0.03 -7.04
N SER A 22 -22.87 -0.75 -7.67
CA SER A 22 -23.19 -1.50 -8.90
C SER A 22 -23.98 -2.78 -8.66
N LYS A 23 -24.31 -3.10 -7.40
CA LYS A 23 -24.95 -4.37 -6.99
C LYS A 23 -24.18 -5.62 -7.45
N GLU A 24 -22.87 -5.47 -7.65
CA GLU A 24 -21.97 -6.60 -7.89
C GLU A 24 -21.68 -7.33 -6.58
N GLU A 25 -21.28 -8.59 -6.69
CA GLU A 25 -20.82 -9.34 -5.53
C GLU A 25 -19.59 -8.65 -4.90
N ASN A 26 -19.72 -8.28 -3.63
CA ASN A 26 -18.62 -7.67 -2.90
C ASN A 26 -17.60 -8.74 -2.50
N ASN A 27 -16.48 -8.75 -3.20
CA ASN A 27 -15.40 -9.70 -2.96
C ASN A 27 -14.43 -9.21 -1.86
N VAL A 28 -14.67 -8.02 -1.28
CA VAL A 28 -13.89 -7.50 -0.15
C VAL A 28 -14.64 -7.78 1.15
N LYS A 29 -14.07 -8.67 1.98
CA LYS A 29 -14.65 -9.02 3.29
C LYS A 29 -14.84 -7.77 4.15
N PHE A 30 -16.00 -7.65 4.81
CA PHE A 30 -16.31 -6.52 5.68
C PHE A 30 -15.24 -6.27 6.76
N ALA A 31 -14.73 -7.33 7.41
CA ALA A 31 -13.66 -7.22 8.40
C ALA A 31 -12.36 -6.58 7.83
N HIS A 32 -12.09 -6.75 6.53
CA HIS A 32 -10.96 -6.09 5.88
C HIS A 32 -11.21 -4.58 5.76
N ILE A 33 -12.44 -4.16 5.43
CA ILE A 33 -12.83 -2.75 5.35
C ILE A 33 -12.73 -2.09 6.72
N GLU A 34 -13.25 -2.72 7.77
CA GLU A 34 -13.12 -2.23 9.15
C GLU A 34 -11.66 -2.02 9.56
N HIS A 35 -10.79 -2.98 9.27
CA HIS A 35 -9.35 -2.85 9.51
C HIS A 35 -8.71 -1.69 8.71
N CYS A 36 -9.12 -1.51 7.46
CA CYS A 36 -8.65 -0.40 6.63
C CYS A 36 -9.06 0.95 7.20
N LEU A 37 -10.32 1.09 7.62
CA LEU A 37 -10.84 2.31 8.23
C LEU A 37 -10.11 2.63 9.53
N ASP A 38 -9.92 1.64 10.41
CA ASP A 38 -9.19 1.86 11.66
C ASP A 38 -7.72 2.21 11.42
N THR A 39 -7.04 1.53 10.48
CA THR A 39 -5.64 1.85 10.14
C THR A 39 -5.48 3.27 9.58
N LEU A 40 -6.44 3.73 8.77
CA LEU A 40 -6.47 5.10 8.26
C LEU A 40 -6.75 6.11 9.39
N ARG A 41 -7.73 5.83 10.24
CA ARG A 41 -8.04 6.65 11.43
C ARG A 41 -6.81 6.82 12.34
N GLN A 42 -6.11 5.72 12.64
CA GLN A 42 -4.88 5.76 13.42
C GLN A 42 -3.80 6.61 12.73
N ASP A 43 -3.64 6.53 11.40
CA ASP A 43 -2.66 7.41 10.72
C ASP A 43 -3.02 8.88 10.81
N LEU A 44 -4.29 9.22 10.62
CA LEU A 44 -4.77 10.60 10.68
C LEU A 44 -4.52 11.20 12.07
N ILE A 45 -4.75 10.43 13.13
CA ILE A 45 -4.46 10.86 14.51
C ILE A 45 -2.95 11.01 14.74
N CYS A 46 -2.15 10.03 14.33
CA CYS A 46 -0.69 10.06 14.52
C CYS A 46 0.02 11.13 13.68
N LYS A 47 -0.60 11.57 12.58
CA LYS A 47 -0.12 12.65 11.72
C LYS A 47 -1.16 13.74 11.64
N ALA A 48 -1.68 14.15 12.81
CA ALA A 48 -2.63 15.24 12.90
C ALA A 48 -2.05 16.47 12.18
N ASP A 49 -2.83 16.98 11.23
CA ASP A 49 -2.50 18.14 10.42
C ASP A 49 -3.50 19.24 10.80
N ASP A 50 -2.98 20.40 11.17
CA ASP A 50 -3.74 21.56 11.65
C ASP A 50 -4.08 22.56 10.54
N THR A 51 -3.83 22.20 9.27
CA THR A 51 -4.17 23.06 8.12
C THR A 51 -5.67 23.34 8.09
N PRO A 52 -6.10 24.62 8.17
CA PRO A 52 -7.51 24.96 8.09
C PRO A 52 -8.13 24.56 6.74
N MET A 53 -9.35 24.05 6.77
CA MET A 53 -10.12 23.65 5.59
C MET A 53 -11.32 24.61 5.39
N PRO A 54 -11.15 25.74 4.67
CA PRO A 54 -12.22 26.70 4.50
C PRO A 54 -13.33 26.16 3.57
N SER A 55 -14.57 26.55 3.85
CA SER A 55 -15.72 26.34 2.97
C SER A 55 -15.99 27.63 2.20
N LEU A 56 -15.34 27.80 1.04
CA LEU A 56 -15.38 29.06 0.29
C LEU A 56 -16.71 29.26 -0.48
N GLU A 57 -17.26 28.18 -1.05
CA GLU A 57 -18.43 28.26 -1.96
C GLU A 57 -19.67 27.52 -1.43
N LEU A 58 -19.50 26.44 -0.66
CA LEU A 58 -20.60 25.61 -0.16
C LEU A 58 -20.43 25.33 1.33
N VAL A 59 -21.53 25.37 2.08
CA VAL A 59 -21.57 25.22 3.55
C VAL A 59 -20.94 23.89 4.04
N ASN A 60 -20.96 22.83 3.22
CA ASN A 60 -20.44 21.51 3.56
C ASN A 60 -19.26 21.06 2.67
N ALA A 61 -18.48 22.00 2.14
CA ALA A 61 -17.36 21.73 1.24
C ALA A 61 -16.01 22.16 1.83
N ALA A 62 -15.78 21.83 3.09
CA ALA A 62 -14.55 22.19 3.77
C ALA A 62 -13.34 21.68 2.97
N GLY A 63 -12.45 22.59 2.56
CA GLY A 63 -11.23 22.27 1.83
C GLY A 63 -11.44 21.90 0.36
N GLU A 64 -12.65 22.04 -0.20
CA GLU A 64 -12.87 21.84 -1.63
C GLU A 64 -12.04 22.85 -2.45
N GLY A 65 -11.31 22.37 -3.45
CA GLY A 65 -10.39 23.18 -4.25
C GLY A 65 -9.12 23.63 -3.52
N GLN A 66 -8.94 23.28 -2.25
CA GLN A 66 -7.77 23.67 -1.47
C GLN A 66 -6.49 23.03 -2.03
N ILE A 67 -5.50 23.86 -2.35
CA ILE A 67 -4.17 23.40 -2.75
C ILE A 67 -3.37 23.08 -1.50
N LEU A 68 -2.94 21.83 -1.37
CA LEU A 68 -2.09 21.37 -0.27
C LEU A 68 -0.63 21.31 -0.69
N LYS A 69 0.28 21.62 0.25
CA LYS A 69 1.72 21.40 0.07
C LYS A 69 2.09 19.98 0.51
N CYS A 70 2.23 19.09 -0.46
CA CYS A 70 2.55 17.68 -0.19
C CYS A 70 4.05 17.42 0.00
N LYS A 71 4.39 16.36 0.75
CA LYS A 71 5.71 15.74 0.69
C LYS A 71 5.94 15.16 -0.71
N ASN A 72 7.17 15.23 -1.21
CA ASN A 72 7.49 14.66 -2.51
C ASN A 72 7.45 13.11 -2.45
N PHE A 73 6.41 12.53 -3.07
CA PHE A 73 6.17 11.10 -3.05
C PHE A 73 7.25 10.33 -3.83
N ASP A 74 7.70 10.86 -4.97
CA ASP A 74 8.71 10.21 -5.80
C ASP A 74 10.05 10.09 -5.08
N LYS A 75 10.45 11.12 -4.33
CA LYS A 75 11.64 11.07 -3.49
C LYS A 75 11.54 9.99 -2.41
N LEU A 76 10.38 9.82 -1.81
CA LEU A 76 10.13 8.76 -0.82
C LEU A 76 10.22 7.36 -1.47
N ILE A 77 9.66 7.19 -2.67
CA ILE A 77 9.74 5.94 -3.42
C ILE A 77 11.18 5.64 -3.85
N ALA A 78 11.91 6.64 -4.35
CA ALA A 78 13.31 6.52 -4.72
C ALA A 78 14.17 6.14 -3.51
N TRP A 79 13.94 6.79 -2.35
CA TRP A 79 14.60 6.46 -1.10
C TRP A 79 14.36 5.00 -0.68
N ALA A 80 13.11 4.50 -0.80
CA ALA A 80 12.76 3.13 -0.42
C ALA A 80 13.27 2.06 -1.40
N LYS A 81 13.54 2.45 -2.66
CA LYS A 81 14.04 1.56 -3.72
C LYS A 81 15.57 1.55 -3.86
N HIS A 82 16.27 2.44 -3.15
CA HIS A 82 17.73 2.53 -3.21
C HIS A 82 18.37 1.17 -2.84
N PRO A 83 19.47 0.74 -3.51
CA PRO A 83 20.03 -0.60 -3.32
C PRO A 83 20.38 -0.98 -1.87
N ASP A 84 20.74 0.00 -1.03
CA ASP A 84 21.06 -0.18 0.40
C ASP A 84 19.82 -0.39 1.31
N ARG A 85 18.60 -0.13 0.81
CA ARG A 85 17.35 -0.14 1.59
C ARG A 85 16.26 -1.01 0.97
N ASN A 86 16.49 -1.49 -0.24
CA ASN A 86 15.51 -2.26 -0.97
C ASN A 86 15.28 -3.61 -0.25
N ALA A 87 14.08 -3.81 0.29
CA ALA A 87 13.73 -4.98 1.07
C ALA A 87 13.51 -6.26 0.24
N CYS A 88 13.95 -6.31 -1.02
CA CYS A 88 13.64 -7.41 -1.96
C CYS A 88 12.13 -7.66 -2.12
N TYR A 89 11.33 -6.62 -1.86
CA TYR A 89 9.88 -6.74 -1.76
C TYR A 89 9.22 -6.52 -3.12
N LYS A 90 8.42 -7.49 -3.57
CA LYS A 90 7.46 -7.32 -4.67
C LYS A 90 6.06 -7.56 -4.11
N ARG A 91 5.18 -6.58 -4.34
CA ARG A 91 3.75 -6.82 -4.19
C ARG A 91 3.33 -7.59 -5.44
N GLY A 92 2.92 -8.84 -5.27
CA GLY A 92 2.25 -9.60 -6.32
C GLY A 92 0.94 -8.94 -6.74
N ASN A 93 0.13 -9.64 -7.54
CA ASN A 93 -1.18 -9.16 -7.91
C ASN A 93 -2.10 -9.05 -6.68
N ASP A 94 -2.89 -7.97 -6.56
CA ASP A 94 -3.88 -7.82 -5.49
C ASP A 94 -5.00 -8.88 -5.58
N TYR A 95 -5.16 -9.55 -6.73
CA TYR A 95 -6.10 -10.65 -6.93
C TYR A 95 -5.51 -12.04 -6.63
N GLU A 96 -4.18 -12.16 -6.68
CA GLU A 96 -3.45 -13.40 -6.43
C GLU A 96 -2.35 -13.10 -5.39
N PRO A 97 -2.72 -12.86 -4.12
CA PRO A 97 -1.72 -12.62 -3.09
C PRO A 97 -0.88 -13.88 -2.89
N PRO A 98 0.42 -13.73 -2.57
CA PRO A 98 1.24 -14.89 -2.23
C PRO A 98 0.67 -15.60 -1.01
N VAL A 99 0.73 -16.93 -1.05
CA VAL A 99 0.21 -17.82 0.01
C VAL A 99 0.94 -17.56 1.32
N HIS A 100 2.26 -17.37 1.26
CA HIS A 100 3.08 -17.08 2.43
C HIS A 100 3.56 -15.63 2.40
N SER A 101 3.55 -14.98 3.57
CA SER A 101 3.99 -13.59 3.69
C SER A 101 5.46 -13.41 3.30
N ILE A 102 6.30 -14.43 3.54
CA ILE A 102 7.72 -14.42 3.23
C ILE A 102 8.00 -14.37 1.73
N ASP A 103 7.14 -14.95 0.89
CA ASP A 103 7.31 -15.01 -0.57
C ASP A 103 7.37 -13.62 -1.21
N ARG A 104 6.81 -12.60 -0.53
CA ARG A 104 6.89 -11.19 -0.98
C ARG A 104 8.29 -10.65 -1.03
N TYR A 105 9.24 -11.25 -0.31
CA TYR A 105 10.61 -10.77 -0.13
C TYR A 105 11.62 -11.51 -1.01
N ALA A 106 11.16 -12.34 -1.96
CA ALA A 106 12.01 -13.15 -2.82
C ALA A 106 12.67 -12.39 -3.99
N PHE A 107 12.42 -11.09 -4.13
CA PHE A 107 12.69 -10.33 -5.36
C PHE A 107 13.85 -9.35 -5.18
N CYS A 108 15.00 -9.86 -4.73
CA CYS A 108 16.21 -9.06 -4.63
C CYS A 108 16.73 -8.69 -6.02
N ARG A 109 17.27 -7.48 -6.16
CA ARG A 109 18.00 -7.08 -7.36
C ARG A 109 19.39 -7.74 -7.38
N PRO A 110 19.96 -8.08 -8.55
CA PRO A 110 21.29 -8.68 -8.64
C PRO A 110 22.43 -7.83 -8.05
N ASP A 111 22.26 -6.51 -7.98
CA ASP A 111 23.21 -5.56 -7.42
C ASP A 111 23.08 -5.37 -5.90
N SER A 112 22.16 -6.07 -5.24
CA SER A 112 21.98 -6.01 -3.78
C SER A 112 22.95 -6.94 -3.06
N GLU A 113 23.52 -6.47 -1.95
CA GLU A 113 24.33 -7.32 -1.05
C GLU A 113 23.54 -8.51 -0.47
N HIS A 114 22.22 -8.40 -0.38
CA HIS A 114 21.36 -9.47 0.11
C HIS A 114 21.03 -10.52 -0.94
N PHE A 115 21.31 -10.27 -2.22
CA PHE A 115 20.96 -11.15 -3.33
C PHE A 115 21.45 -12.59 -3.13
N PRO A 116 22.74 -12.87 -2.81
CA PRO A 116 23.22 -14.24 -2.68
C PRO A 116 22.52 -15.03 -1.57
N VAL A 117 22.27 -14.38 -0.42
CA VAL A 117 21.65 -15.01 0.75
C VAL A 117 20.18 -15.32 0.47
N MET A 118 19.44 -14.34 -0.05
CA MET A 118 18.02 -14.47 -0.33
C MET A 118 17.75 -15.44 -1.47
N SER A 119 18.54 -15.41 -2.55
CA SER A 119 18.43 -16.37 -3.65
C SER A 119 18.67 -17.81 -3.17
N ARG A 120 19.64 -18.03 -2.29
CA ARG A 120 19.88 -19.36 -1.69
C ARG A 120 18.70 -19.79 -0.82
N TYR A 121 18.22 -18.93 0.08
CA TYR A 121 17.08 -19.22 0.93
C TYR A 121 15.86 -19.63 0.11
N PHE A 122 15.47 -18.85 -0.90
CA PHE A 122 14.29 -19.17 -1.70
C PHE A 122 14.48 -20.37 -2.63
N LYS A 123 15.71 -20.72 -2.99
CA LYS A 123 16.02 -21.95 -3.74
C LYS A 123 15.90 -23.22 -2.89
N GLU A 124 16.37 -23.16 -1.65
CA GLU A 124 16.49 -24.34 -0.77
C GLU A 124 15.28 -24.53 0.15
N GLN A 125 14.72 -23.42 0.64
CA GLN A 125 13.70 -23.38 1.69
C GLN A 125 12.48 -22.57 1.28
N GLY A 126 12.56 -21.81 0.19
CA GLY A 126 11.45 -21.02 -0.32
C GLY A 126 10.34 -21.92 -0.84
N TYR A 127 9.10 -21.47 -0.63
CA TYR A 127 7.98 -22.01 -1.39
C TYR A 127 8.20 -21.66 -2.87
N SER A 128 7.85 -22.56 -3.80
CA SER A 128 8.04 -22.34 -5.23
C SER A 128 7.27 -21.09 -5.69
N VAL A 129 7.92 -19.93 -5.68
CA VAL A 129 7.38 -18.68 -6.19
C VAL A 129 7.56 -18.71 -7.69
N ASP A 130 6.47 -18.69 -8.46
CA ASP A 130 6.55 -18.47 -9.89
C ASP A 130 7.01 -17.03 -10.15
N PHE A 131 8.26 -16.87 -10.58
CA PHE A 131 8.87 -15.56 -10.87
C PHE A 131 8.45 -14.98 -12.23
N SER A 132 7.64 -15.71 -13.02
CA SER A 132 7.25 -15.31 -14.38
C SER A 132 5.95 -14.48 -14.46
N LYS A 133 5.32 -14.17 -13.32
CA LYS A 133 4.13 -13.29 -13.21
C LYS A 133 4.38 -11.97 -12.47
#